data_AF-A0A2A6TW62-F1
#
_entry.id   AF-A0A2A6TW62-F1
#
_cell.length_a   1.000
_cell.length_b   1.000
_cell.length_c   1.000
_cell.angle_alpha   90.00
_cell.angle_beta   90.00
_cell.angle_gamma   90.00
#
_symmetry.space_group_name_H-M   'P 1'
#
loop_
_entity.id
_entity.type
_entity.pdbx_description
1 polymer ?
#
loop_
_entity_poly.entity_id
_entity_poly.type
_entity_poly.pdbx_seq_one_letter_code
_entity_poly.pdbx_strand_id
1 'polypeptide(L)'
;MFFVERSGSEKPPIDIEVTFSRYGHGLYWIDIISNVDSITILSAKINRGNCANNEGFPYFKINKTLKFGDSYQFYILCCQHIKEVSIETDKGTWDFGK
;
A
#
# COMPACT_ATOMS: atom_id res chain seq x y z
N MET A 1 -8.63 -10.14 0.85
CA MET A 1 -7.31 -10.72 1.14
C MET A 1 -6.48 -10.57 -0.11
N PHE A 2 -5.39 -9.80 -0.04
CA PHE A 2 -4.42 -9.65 -1.12
C PHE A 2 -3.28 -10.63 -0.85
N PHE A 3 -2.76 -11.27 -1.89
CA PHE A 3 -1.63 -12.19 -1.82
C PHE A 3 -0.37 -11.48 -2.29
N VAL A 4 0.78 -11.85 -1.73
CA VAL A 4 2.07 -11.27 -2.09
C VAL A 4 2.58 -11.97 -3.34
N GLU A 5 2.76 -11.25 -4.45
CA GLU A 5 3.41 -11.79 -5.64
C GLU A 5 4.93 -11.69 -5.48
N ARG A 6 5.64 -12.82 -5.59
CA ARG A 6 6.91 -13.04 -4.91
C ARG A 6 8.13 -12.71 -5.78
N SER A 7 9.04 -11.87 -5.27
CA SER A 7 10.48 -11.91 -5.55
C SER A 7 11.21 -12.20 -4.23
N GLY A 8 11.51 -13.47 -3.95
CA GLY A 8 12.28 -13.88 -2.76
C GLY A 8 11.48 -14.60 -1.66
N SER A 9 12.09 -15.63 -1.07
CA SER A 9 11.44 -16.62 -0.20
C SER A 9 11.02 -16.13 1.20
N GLU A 10 11.11 -14.84 1.51
CA GLU A 10 10.83 -14.30 2.85
C GLU A 10 9.40 -13.75 2.96
N LYS A 11 8.76 -13.96 4.12
CA LYS A 11 7.47 -13.35 4.44
C LYS A 11 7.67 -11.81 4.41
N PRO A 12 6.80 -11.02 3.77
CA PRO A 12 6.95 -9.58 3.78
C PRO A 12 6.96 -9.04 5.22
N PRO A 13 7.77 -8.01 5.51
CA PRO A 13 7.83 -7.37 6.83
C PRO A 13 6.59 -6.50 7.12
N ILE A 14 5.65 -6.42 6.18
CA ILE A 14 4.42 -5.64 6.25
C ILE A 14 3.25 -6.48 5.74
N ASP A 15 2.06 -6.20 6.25
CA ASP A 15 0.79 -6.66 5.70
C ASP A 15 0.02 -5.47 5.14
N ILE A 16 -0.91 -5.73 4.20
CA ILE A 16 -1.81 -4.71 3.70
C ILE A 16 -3.27 -5.12 3.84
N GLU A 17 -4.11 -4.15 4.17
CA GLU A 17 -5.56 -4.28 4.12
C GLU A 17 -6.12 -3.22 3.19
N VAL A 18 -7.06 -3.62 2.33
CA VAL A 18 -7.72 -2.71 1.39
C VAL A 18 -9.22 -2.80 1.59
N THR A 19 -9.82 -1.68 1.96
CA THR A 19 -11.25 -1.57 2.28
C THR A 19 -11.92 -0.60 1.31
N PHE A 20 -12.98 -1.06 0.63
CA PHE A 20 -13.78 -0.20 -0.23
C PHE A 20 -14.96 0.40 0.54
N SER A 21 -14.99 1.73 0.65
CA SER A 21 -16.12 2.46 1.21
C SER A 21 -17.06 2.93 0.10
N ARG A 22 -18.32 2.50 0.17
CA ARG A 22 -19.40 2.97 -0.71
C ARG A 22 -19.97 4.33 -0.29
N TYR A 23 -19.66 4.82 0.90
CA TYR A 23 -20.12 6.12 1.38
C TYR A 23 -19.15 7.22 0.93
N GLY A 24 -19.65 8.19 0.15
CA GLY A 24 -18.92 9.42 -0.18
C GLY A 24 -18.00 9.38 -1.43
N HIS A 25 -18.49 8.89 -2.58
CA HIS A 25 -17.84 8.92 -3.91
C HIS A 25 -16.95 7.72 -4.31
N GLY A 26 -17.02 6.58 -3.62
CA GLY A 26 -16.30 5.37 -4.04
C GLY A 26 -14.82 5.46 -3.70
N LEU A 27 -14.52 5.29 -2.42
CA LEU A 27 -13.21 5.46 -1.81
C LEU A 27 -12.57 4.10 -1.52
N TYR A 28 -11.28 3.97 -1.77
CA TYR A 28 -10.49 2.87 -1.24
C TYR A 28 -9.61 3.37 -0.09
N TRP A 29 -9.70 2.70 1.05
CA TRP A 29 -8.78 2.82 2.17
C TRP A 29 -7.74 1.72 2.06
N ILE A 30 -6.47 2.10 2.22
CA ILE A 30 -5.34 1.17 2.23
C ILE A 30 -4.62 1.37 3.56
N ASP A 31 -4.55 0.29 4.32
CA ASP A 31 -3.85 0.20 5.59
C ASP A 31 -2.57 -0.63 5.39
N ILE A 32 -1.42 -0.04 5.73
CA ILE A 32 -0.12 -0.72 5.73
C ILE A 32 0.25 -0.99 7.18
N ILE A 33 0.41 -2.26 7.55
CA ILE A 33 0.65 -2.70 8.92
C ILE A 33 2.06 -3.27 9.02
N SER A 34 2.86 -2.79 9.97
CA SER A 34 4.22 -3.27 10.18
C SER A 34 4.28 -4.51 11.09
N ASN A 35 4.98 -5.55 10.63
CA ASN A 35 5.25 -6.77 11.39
C ASN A 35 6.69 -6.84 11.94
N VAL A 36 7.43 -5.73 11.87
CA VAL A 36 8.83 -5.64 12.30
C VAL A 36 9.05 -4.41 13.18
N ASP A 37 10.10 -4.45 14.00
CA ASP A 37 10.39 -3.39 14.99
C ASP A 37 10.57 -2.00 14.39
N SER A 38 11.07 -1.93 13.15
CA SER A 38 11.24 -0.68 12.41
C SER A 38 11.26 -0.94 10.91
N ILE A 39 10.45 -0.19 10.18
CA ILE A 39 10.46 -0.13 8.71
C ILE A 39 10.04 1.26 8.26
N THR A 40 10.66 1.77 7.20
CA THR A 40 10.31 3.06 6.62
C THR A 40 9.57 2.88 5.31
N ILE A 41 8.28 3.23 5.29
CA ILE A 41 7.47 3.23 4.07
C ILE A 41 7.81 4.49 3.27
N LEU A 42 8.40 4.32 2.10
CA LEU A 42 8.84 5.41 1.23
C LEU A 42 7.68 5.86 0.34
N SER A 43 7.12 4.92 -0.42
CA SER A 43 6.00 5.19 -1.32
C SER A 43 5.12 3.98 -1.57
N ALA A 44 3.90 4.26 -2.02
CA ALA A 44 2.99 3.26 -2.57
C ALA A 44 2.69 3.56 -4.04
N LYS A 45 2.50 2.50 -4.83
CA LYS A 45 2.13 2.57 -6.24
C LYS A 45 1.00 1.59 -6.49
N ILE A 46 -0.08 2.07 -7.08
CA ILE A 46 -1.34 1.33 -7.19
C ILE A 46 -1.59 1.01 -8.65
N ASN A 47 -1.90 -0.25 -8.96
CA ASN A 47 -2.13 -0.71 -10.34
C ASN A 47 -1.00 -0.30 -11.31
N ARG A 48 0.27 -0.57 -10.96
CA ARG A 48 1.47 -0.17 -11.72
C ARG A 48 1.56 1.35 -11.98
N GLY A 49 0.86 2.17 -11.19
CA GLY A 49 0.79 3.62 -11.36
C GLY A 49 -0.39 4.10 -12.21
N ASN A 50 -1.28 3.21 -12.62
CA ASN A 50 -2.51 3.60 -13.34
C ASN A 50 -3.50 4.35 -12.43
N CYS A 51 -3.40 4.17 -11.12
CA CYS A 51 -4.16 4.96 -10.16
C CYS A 51 -3.28 6.04 -9.55
N ALA A 52 -3.41 7.24 -10.09
CA ALA A 52 -2.70 8.43 -9.62
C ALA A 52 -3.23 8.91 -8.27
N ASN A 53 -2.37 9.61 -7.52
CA ASN A 53 -2.75 10.31 -6.31
C ASN A 53 -3.60 11.56 -6.65
N ASN A 54 -4.08 12.27 -5.62
CA ASN A 54 -4.91 13.47 -5.78
C ASN A 54 -4.19 14.62 -6.52
N GLU A 55 -2.87 14.55 -6.68
CA GLU A 55 -2.03 15.51 -7.39
C GLU A 55 -1.69 15.06 -8.83
N GLY A 56 -2.15 13.89 -9.27
CA GLY A 56 -1.89 13.34 -10.59
C GLY A 56 -0.57 12.56 -10.72
N PHE A 57 0.15 12.30 -9.63
CA PHE A 57 1.36 11.49 -9.66
C PHE A 57 1.06 9.98 -9.53
N PRO A 58 1.82 9.11 -10.22
CA PRO A 58 1.63 7.66 -10.17
C PRO A 58 2.12 7.01 -8.85
N TYR A 59 2.71 7.79 -7.95
CA TYR A 59 3.25 7.35 -6.67
C TYR A 59 2.66 8.17 -5.53
N PHE A 60 2.33 7.49 -4.44
CA PHE A 60 1.92 8.09 -3.17
C PHE A 60 3.16 8.18 -2.29
N LYS A 61 3.72 9.39 -2.14
CA LYS A 61 4.88 9.61 -1.27
C LYS A 61 4.44 9.63 0.19
N ILE A 62 5.00 8.74 1.00
CA ILE A 62 4.59 8.52 2.39
C ILE A 62 5.70 8.94 3.36
N ASN A 63 6.92 8.44 3.18
CA ASN A 63 8.08 8.70 4.03
C ASN A 63 7.77 8.61 5.53
N LYS A 64 7.25 7.45 5.98
CA LYS A 64 6.86 7.21 7.37
C LYS A 64 7.53 5.98 7.93
N THR A 65 8.20 6.13 9.08
CA THR A 65 8.72 4.99 9.85
C THR A 65 7.63 4.43 10.76
N LEU A 66 7.42 3.12 10.70
CA LEU A 66 6.47 2.34 11.49
C LEU A 66 7.22 1.37 12.39
N LYS A 67 6.75 1.20 13.63
CA LYS A 67 7.22 0.16 14.56
C LYS A 67 6.34 -1.08 14.48
N PHE A 68 6.71 -2.13 15.21
CA PHE A 68 5.90 -3.37 15.26
C PHE A 68 4.47 -3.06 15.71
N GLY A 69 3.49 -3.45 14.90
CA GLY A 69 2.06 -3.23 15.16
C GLY A 69 1.55 -1.83 14.78
N ASP A 70 2.41 -0.88 14.41
CA ASP A 70 1.97 0.41 13.88
C ASP A 70 1.39 0.22 12.47
N SER A 71 0.41 1.07 12.13
CA SER A 71 -0.15 1.13 10.79
C SER A 71 -0.11 2.55 10.20
N TYR A 72 -0.07 2.61 8.87
CA TYR A 72 -0.27 3.84 8.11
C TYR A 72 -1.43 3.67 7.15
N GLN A 73 -2.44 4.53 7.32
CA GLN A 73 -3.65 4.52 6.50
C GLN A 73 -3.65 5.70 5.53
N PHE A 74 -4.01 5.43 4.28
CA PHE A 74 -4.30 6.47 3.28
C PHE A 74 -5.48 6.06 2.40
N TYR A 75 -6.09 7.04 1.73
CA TYR A 75 -7.26 6.82 0.87
C TYR A 75 -7.03 7.26 -0.57
N ILE A 76 -7.79 6.66 -1.48
CA ILE A 76 -7.78 6.96 -2.92
C ILE A 76 -9.22 7.13 -3.39
N LEU A 77 -9.52 8.30 -3.97
CA LEU A 77 -10.84 8.66 -4.49
C LEU A 77 -11.05 8.24 -5.95
N CYS A 78 -10.02 8.34 -6.79
CA CYS A 78 -10.18 8.35 -8.25
C CYS A 78 -9.88 7.00 -8.93
N CYS A 79 -9.69 5.92 -8.16
CA CYS A 79 -9.34 4.60 -8.69
C CYS A 79 -10.55 3.68 -8.66
N GLN A 80 -11.04 3.23 -9.83
CA GLN A 80 -12.26 2.40 -9.89
C GLN A 80 -12.08 1.00 -9.28
N HIS A 81 -10.92 0.37 -9.49
CA HIS A 81 -10.64 -1.00 -9.04
C HIS A 81 -9.18 -1.19 -8.67
N ILE A 82 -8.88 -1.52 -7.41
CA ILE A 82 -7.53 -1.88 -6.98
C ILE A 82 -7.31 -3.38 -7.21
N LYS A 83 -6.30 -3.71 -8.02
CA LYS A 83 -5.87 -5.08 -8.32
C LYS A 83 -4.54 -5.40 -7.68
N GLU A 84 -3.63 -4.43 -7.68
CA GLU A 84 -2.28 -4.57 -7.13
C GLU A 84 -1.88 -3.29 -6.38
N VAL A 85 -1.12 -3.48 -5.31
CA VAL A 85 -0.53 -2.44 -4.47
C VAL A 85 0.94 -2.78 -4.30
N SER A 86 1.81 -1.89 -4.76
CA SER A 86 3.26 -2.00 -4.65
C SER A 86 3.73 -1.04 -3.57
N ILE A 87 4.37 -1.57 -2.53
CA ILE A 87 4.88 -0.77 -1.40
C ILE A 87 6.40 -0.79 -1.44
N GLU A 88 6.98 0.40 -1.57
CA GLU A 88 8.42 0.62 -1.48
C GLU A 88 8.80 1.04 -0.06
N THR A 89 9.77 0.34 0.51
CA THR A 89 10.31 0.62 1.84
C THR A 89 11.85 0.68 1.81
N ASP A 90 12.43 1.08 2.92
CA ASP A 90 13.88 1.03 3.14
C ASP A 90 14.49 -0.39 3.10
N LYS A 91 13.66 -1.44 3.18
CA LYS A 91 14.10 -2.84 3.15
C LYS A 91 13.84 -3.54 1.82
N GLY A 92 13.15 -2.90 0.88
CA GLY A 92 12.79 -3.51 -0.40
C GLY A 92 11.45 -3.03 -0.93
N THR A 93 10.96 -3.71 -1.98
CA THR A 93 9.64 -3.45 -2.56
C THR A 93 8.82 -4.73 -2.51
N TRP A 94 7.55 -4.63 -2.11
CA TRP A 94 6.62 -5.75 -2.08
C TRP A 94 5.37 -5.42 -2.87
N ASP A 95 5.00 -6.34 -3.76
CA ASP A 95 3.80 -6.26 -4.58
C ASP A 95 2.72 -7.18 -3.99
N PHE A 96 1.56 -6.61 -3.75
CA PHE A 96 0.39 -7.28 -3.20
C PHE A 96 -0.72 -7.25 -4.25
N GLY A 97 -1.06 -8.40 -4.80
CA GLY A 97 -2.08 -8.58 -5.83
C GLY A 97 -3.34 -9.29 -5.30
N LYS A 98 -4.43 -9.22 -6.06
CA LYS A 98 -5.62 -10.05 -5.86
C LYS A 98 -5.81 -11.01 -7.02
#